data_AF-A0A1Q7ECG1-F1
#
_entry.id   AF-A0A1Q7ECG1-F1
#
_cell.length_a   1.000
_cell.length_b   1.000
_cell.length_c   1.000
_cell.angle_alpha   90.00
_cell.angle_beta   90.00
_cell.angle_gamma   90.00
#
_symmetry.space_group_name_H-M   'P 1'
#
loop_
_entity.id
_entity.type
_entity.pdbx_description
1 polymer ?
#
loop_
_entity_poly.entity_id
_entity_poly.type
_entity_poly.pdbx_seq_one_letter_code
_entity_poly.pdbx_strand_id
1 'polypeptide(L)'
;MIAASLLASPLRGQDSLMVRRRKQADSLLGSWREAQKLADVADSLEQVRATVGADTIAVGGLRIVVNPSPLPWRQAAELAWPVIDSLYGSVAADLPQHPYIFRAVDPDSNVRRTVLHVGVEVPWDLDVRATTTLLLTTVTPPSFDPTLADWLAAALRPTLRPQDERAVVFVQLVTVPSEAVRGCFLGDIARCEDVLQIGDTTGLLGRWYATPGEREALITQAFTDYFARGATAPSMQRCRQHHDDACTALLQSLPPGTLPPPLGGSARILLVREALSAGGRDAYRRLVARPSAPISERLASAAGMDIDSLVGRWRNDVLAARPKPLTLPWWASFVAIGWTAFFGLCALRSSRWRL
;
A
#
# COMPACT_ATOMS: atom_id res chain seq x y z
N MET A 1 -18.45 -32.09 -70.59
CA MET A 1 -19.70 -32.28 -69.85
C MET A 1 -19.52 -31.66 -68.46
N ILE A 2 -20.27 -30.59 -68.20
CA ILE A 2 -20.69 -29.97 -66.93
C ILE A 2 -19.60 -29.50 -65.95
N ALA A 3 -19.40 -28.18 -65.99
CA ALA A 3 -18.90 -27.37 -64.88
C ALA A 3 -19.97 -27.24 -63.78
N ALA A 4 -19.56 -27.29 -62.51
CA ALA A 4 -20.39 -26.89 -61.38
C ALA A 4 -19.61 -25.92 -60.49
N SER A 5 -19.82 -24.63 -60.76
CA SER A 5 -19.37 -23.51 -59.95
C SER A 5 -20.23 -23.42 -58.68
N LEU A 6 -19.67 -23.80 -57.53
CA LEU A 6 -20.26 -23.49 -56.24
C LEU A 6 -20.04 -22.00 -55.95
N LEU A 7 -21.09 -21.21 -56.17
CA LEU A 7 -21.21 -19.83 -55.72
C LEU A 7 -21.13 -19.79 -54.19
N ALA A 8 -19.97 -19.42 -53.66
CA ALA A 8 -19.87 -18.89 -52.31
C ALA A 8 -20.57 -17.51 -52.30
N SER A 9 -21.84 -17.48 -51.89
CA SER A 9 -22.53 -16.23 -51.62
C SER A 9 -21.82 -15.50 -50.48
N PRO A 10 -21.29 -14.27 -50.67
CA PRO A 10 -20.72 -13.52 -49.57
C PRO A 10 -21.82 -13.20 -48.55
N LEU A 11 -21.51 -13.43 -47.27
CA LEU A 11 -22.38 -13.18 -46.11
C LEU A 11 -22.66 -11.68 -45.96
N ARG A 12 -23.54 -11.11 -46.81
CA ARG A 12 -24.00 -9.70 -46.75
C ARG A 12 -24.60 -9.31 -45.39
N GLY A 13 -24.99 -10.28 -44.57
CA GLY A 13 -25.47 -10.05 -43.20
C GLY A 13 -24.39 -9.64 -42.19
N GLN A 14 -23.15 -10.15 -42.32
CA GLN A 14 -22.06 -9.87 -41.37
C GLN A 14 -21.50 -8.45 -41.52
N ASP A 15 -21.41 -7.93 -42.75
CA ASP A 15 -20.97 -6.56 -43.01
C ASP A 15 -21.92 -5.52 -42.40
N SER A 16 -23.24 -5.75 -42.49
CA SER A 16 -24.22 -4.81 -41.94
C SER A 16 -24.18 -4.71 -40.41
N LEU A 17 -23.90 -5.83 -39.72
CA LEU A 17 -23.75 -5.88 -38.27
C LEU A 17 -22.44 -5.23 -37.81
N MET A 18 -21.33 -5.48 -38.53
CA MET A 18 -20.04 -4.84 -38.25
C MET A 18 -20.10 -3.33 -38.45
N VAL A 19 -20.74 -2.86 -39.53
CA VAL A 19 -20.96 -1.42 -39.77
C VAL A 19 -21.84 -0.80 -38.67
N ARG A 20 -22.88 -1.51 -38.21
CA ARG A 20 -23.75 -1.01 -37.12
C ARG A 20 -22.99 -0.93 -35.79
N ARG A 21 -22.18 -1.93 -35.45
CA ARG A 21 -21.33 -1.93 -34.24
C ARG A 21 -20.28 -0.83 -34.29
N ARG A 22 -19.65 -0.61 -35.44
CA ARG A 22 -18.69 0.49 -35.65
C ARG A 22 -19.34 1.86 -35.47
N LYS A 23 -20.52 2.08 -36.09
CA LYS A 23 -21.30 3.32 -35.87
C LYS A 23 -21.72 3.52 -34.41
N GLN A 24 -22.07 2.46 -33.68
CA GLN A 24 -22.35 2.55 -32.26
C GLN A 24 -21.10 2.91 -31.45
N ALA A 25 -19.95 2.29 -31.74
CA ALA A 25 -18.69 2.60 -31.09
C ALA A 25 -18.25 4.04 -31.36
N ASP A 26 -18.36 4.51 -32.62
CA ASP A 26 -18.02 5.89 -33.01
C ASP A 26 -18.95 6.90 -32.33
N SER A 27 -20.24 6.58 -32.21
CA SER A 27 -21.22 7.40 -31.48
C SER A 27 -20.91 7.49 -29.98
N LEU A 28 -20.58 6.35 -29.35
CA LEU A 28 -20.16 6.31 -27.95
C LEU A 28 -18.84 7.06 -27.71
N LEU A 29 -17.93 7.02 -28.67
CA LEU A 29 -16.67 7.74 -28.60
C LEU A 29 -16.87 9.25 -28.76
N GLY A 30 -17.84 9.66 -29.60
CA GLY A 30 -18.30 11.04 -29.69
C GLY A 30 -18.90 11.55 -28.39
N SER A 31 -19.85 10.80 -27.81
CA SER A 31 -20.49 11.18 -26.53
C SER A 31 -19.51 11.16 -25.37
N TRP A 32 -18.57 10.22 -25.34
CA TRP A 32 -17.51 10.18 -24.33
C TRP A 32 -16.60 11.42 -24.42
N ARG A 33 -16.19 11.83 -25.63
CA ARG A 33 -15.39 13.06 -25.82
C ARG A 33 -16.14 14.32 -25.39
N GLU A 34 -17.44 14.39 -25.64
CA GLU A 34 -18.27 15.53 -25.22
C GLU A 34 -18.43 15.57 -23.71
N ALA A 35 -18.67 14.41 -23.08
CA ALA A 35 -18.69 14.28 -21.62
C ALA A 35 -17.34 14.66 -21.00
N GLN A 36 -16.22 14.25 -21.60
CA GLN A 36 -14.87 14.60 -21.15
C GLN A 36 -14.65 16.12 -21.17
N LYS A 37 -15.03 16.80 -22.25
CA LYS A 37 -14.94 18.27 -22.33
C LYS A 37 -15.79 18.98 -21.28
N LEU A 38 -16.99 18.47 -21.01
CA LEU A 38 -17.87 19.02 -19.96
C LEU A 38 -17.29 18.78 -18.57
N ALA A 39 -16.68 17.62 -18.33
CA ALA A 39 -15.96 17.32 -17.09
C ALA A 39 -14.77 18.27 -16.90
N ASP A 40 -13.95 18.49 -17.93
CA ASP A 40 -12.80 19.41 -17.86
C ASP A 40 -13.25 20.85 -17.52
N VAL A 41 -14.38 21.30 -18.07
CA VAL A 41 -14.96 22.62 -17.73
C VAL A 41 -15.49 22.65 -16.29
N ALA A 42 -16.17 21.58 -15.84
CA ALA A 42 -16.66 21.48 -14.48
C ALA A 42 -15.50 21.49 -13.46
N ASP A 43 -14.45 20.72 -13.72
CA ASP A 43 -13.24 20.65 -12.90
C ASP A 43 -12.54 22.02 -12.85
N SER A 44 -12.45 22.72 -13.98
CA SER A 44 -11.91 24.08 -14.03
C SER A 44 -12.72 25.06 -13.18
N LEU A 45 -14.05 24.99 -13.20
CA LEU A 45 -14.92 25.85 -12.39
C LEU A 45 -14.81 25.53 -10.90
N GLU A 46 -14.74 24.25 -10.54
CA GLU A 46 -14.54 23.82 -9.16
C GLU A 46 -13.16 24.24 -8.63
N GLN A 47 -12.11 24.15 -9.44
CA GLN A 47 -10.78 24.63 -9.06
C GLN A 47 -10.76 26.15 -8.85
N VAL A 48 -11.46 26.93 -9.68
CA VAL A 48 -11.63 28.38 -9.44
C VAL A 48 -12.38 28.61 -8.13
N ARG A 49 -13.50 27.93 -7.89
CA ARG A 49 -14.27 28.08 -6.64
C ARG A 49 -13.46 27.72 -5.40
N ALA A 50 -12.65 26.67 -5.48
CA ALA A 50 -11.81 26.21 -4.38
C ALA A 50 -10.62 27.15 -4.08
N THR A 51 -10.25 28.02 -5.01
CA THR A 51 -9.10 28.93 -4.88
C THR A 51 -9.48 30.40 -4.66
N VAL A 52 -10.76 30.77 -4.82
CA VAL A 52 -11.25 32.12 -4.54
C VAL A 52 -11.12 32.45 -3.05
N GLY A 53 -10.38 33.51 -2.73
CA GLY A 53 -10.12 33.96 -1.35
C GLY A 53 -9.16 33.05 -0.58
N ALA A 54 -8.40 32.20 -1.27
CA ALA A 54 -7.42 31.31 -0.68
C ALA A 54 -6.02 31.96 -0.60
N ASP A 55 -5.31 31.63 0.46
CA ASP A 55 -3.88 31.93 0.61
C ASP A 55 -3.05 30.80 -0.01
N THR A 56 -1.97 31.16 -0.70
CA THR A 56 -1.02 30.19 -1.24
C THR A 56 0.25 30.18 -0.38
N ILE A 57 0.54 29.04 0.21
CA ILE A 57 1.74 28.79 1.01
C ILE A 57 2.76 28.06 0.13
N ALA A 58 3.96 28.62 0.07
CA ALA A 58 5.09 28.10 -0.68
C ALA A 58 6.22 27.75 0.28
N VAL A 59 6.63 26.48 0.30
CA VAL A 59 7.80 25.99 1.05
C VAL A 59 8.55 25.00 0.16
N GLY A 60 9.77 25.38 -0.25
CA GLY A 60 10.51 24.63 -1.26
C GLY A 60 9.68 24.45 -2.55
N GLY A 61 9.54 23.20 -2.99
CA GLY A 61 8.71 22.81 -4.14
C GLY A 61 7.23 22.62 -3.83
N LEU A 62 6.80 22.66 -2.57
CA LEU A 62 5.38 22.56 -2.23
C LEU A 62 4.65 23.86 -2.53
N ARG A 63 3.46 23.71 -3.10
CA ARG A 63 2.46 24.76 -3.29
C ARG A 63 1.17 24.28 -2.67
N ILE A 64 0.73 24.96 -1.60
CA ILE A 64 -0.43 24.59 -0.82
C ILE A 64 -1.41 25.76 -0.90
N VAL A 65 -2.62 25.51 -1.36
CA VAL A 65 -3.67 26.52 -1.45
C VAL A 65 -4.70 26.25 -0.36
N VAL A 66 -4.93 27.22 0.52
CA VAL A 66 -5.75 27.05 1.72
C VAL A 66 -6.70 28.21 1.93
N ASN A 67 -7.88 27.96 2.49
CA ASN A 67 -8.73 29.05 2.99
C ASN A 67 -8.17 29.63 4.30
N PRO A 68 -8.52 30.89 4.64
CA PRO A 68 -8.16 31.49 5.91
C PRO A 68 -8.61 30.61 7.09
N SER A 69 -7.65 30.17 7.90
CA SER A 69 -7.88 29.24 9.01
C SER A 69 -6.75 29.31 10.04
N PRO A 70 -7.00 28.88 11.29
CA PRO A 70 -5.97 28.84 12.34
C PRO A 70 -4.95 27.70 12.17
N LEU A 71 -5.07 26.88 11.12
CA LEU A 71 -4.18 25.73 10.92
C LEU A 71 -2.73 26.16 10.67
N PRO A 72 -1.73 25.47 11.25
CA PRO A 72 -0.33 25.83 11.17
C PRO A 72 0.34 25.35 9.87
N TRP A 73 -0.28 25.63 8.72
CA TRP A 73 0.13 25.10 7.40
C TRP A 73 1.58 25.38 7.04
N ARG A 74 2.08 26.59 7.29
CA ARG A 74 3.47 26.96 6.98
C ARG A 74 4.46 26.13 7.78
N GLN A 75 4.27 26.03 9.10
CA GLN A 75 5.14 25.24 9.98
C GLN A 75 5.07 23.76 9.63
N ALA A 76 3.88 23.24 9.32
CA ALA A 76 3.70 21.86 8.88
C ALA A 76 4.44 21.59 7.55
N ALA A 77 4.36 22.52 6.60
CA ALA A 77 5.07 22.40 5.32
C ALA A 77 6.59 22.45 5.48
N GLU A 78 7.12 23.28 6.40
CA GLU A 78 8.55 23.33 6.75
C GLU A 78 9.05 22.01 7.34
N LEU A 79 8.22 21.30 8.11
CA LEU A 79 8.55 19.97 8.64
C LEU A 79 8.40 18.86 7.58
N ALA A 80 7.42 18.97 6.68
CA ALA A 80 7.16 17.96 5.66
C ALA A 80 8.18 18.01 4.50
N TRP A 81 8.58 19.22 4.08
CA TRP A 81 9.38 19.43 2.87
C TRP A 81 10.70 18.64 2.84
N PRO A 82 11.55 18.64 3.90
CA PRO A 82 12.81 17.90 3.86
C PRO A 82 12.63 16.40 3.65
N VAL A 83 11.55 15.82 4.19
CA VAL A 83 11.26 14.39 4.04
C VAL A 83 10.74 14.07 2.64
N ILE A 84 9.91 14.96 2.09
CA ILE A 84 9.41 14.85 0.71
C ILE A 84 10.56 14.96 -0.29
N ASP A 85 11.43 15.97 -0.12
CA ASP A 85 12.63 16.15 -0.95
C ASP A 85 13.60 14.97 -0.79
N SER A 86 13.77 14.43 0.42
CA SER A 86 14.61 13.25 0.63
C SER A 86 14.09 12.00 -0.06
N LEU A 87 12.77 11.82 -0.19
CA LEU A 87 12.17 10.63 -0.80
C LEU A 87 12.12 10.74 -2.33
N TYR A 88 11.61 11.85 -2.86
CA TYR A 88 11.39 12.03 -4.31
C TYR A 88 12.58 12.70 -5.02
N GLY A 89 13.49 13.31 -4.25
CA GLY A 89 14.73 13.89 -4.73
C GLY A 89 14.51 14.89 -5.86
N SER A 90 15.16 14.67 -6.99
CA SER A 90 15.08 15.54 -8.16
C SER A 90 13.66 15.72 -8.71
N VAL A 91 12.78 14.74 -8.51
CA VAL A 91 11.40 14.77 -9.02
C VAL A 91 10.50 15.62 -8.11
N ALA A 92 10.92 15.90 -6.87
CA ALA A 92 10.23 16.86 -6.01
C ALA A 92 10.18 18.28 -6.62
N ALA A 93 11.07 18.58 -7.58
CA ALA A 93 11.08 19.85 -8.31
C ALA A 93 9.86 20.04 -9.22
N ASP A 94 9.11 18.98 -9.54
CA ASP A 94 7.90 19.03 -10.38
C ASP A 94 6.62 19.25 -9.56
N LEU A 95 6.69 19.13 -8.22
CA LEU A 95 5.57 19.38 -7.31
C LEU A 95 4.95 20.78 -7.42
N PRO A 96 5.69 21.88 -7.73
CA PRO A 96 5.09 23.19 -7.92
C PRO A 96 4.03 23.25 -9.03
N GLN A 97 4.06 22.31 -10.00
CA GLN A 97 3.10 22.25 -11.09
C GLN A 97 1.72 21.73 -10.63
N HIS A 98 1.65 21.10 -9.47
CA HIS A 98 0.45 20.44 -8.94
C HIS A 98 0.13 20.99 -7.53
N PRO A 99 -0.52 22.15 -7.41
CA PRO A 99 -0.83 22.73 -6.12
C PRO A 99 -1.81 21.84 -5.33
N TYR A 100 -1.55 21.65 -4.05
CA TYR A 100 -2.40 20.90 -3.13
C TYR A 100 -3.43 21.83 -2.50
N ILE A 101 -4.70 21.58 -2.75
CA ILE A 101 -5.80 22.40 -2.23
C ILE A 101 -6.34 21.77 -0.95
N PHE A 102 -6.32 22.53 0.15
CA PHE A 102 -6.92 22.12 1.42
C PHE A 102 -7.97 23.12 1.85
N ARG A 103 -9.06 22.60 2.42
CA ARG A 103 -10.11 23.43 3.01
C ARG A 103 -10.26 23.08 4.48
N ALA A 104 -9.82 23.99 5.34
CA ALA A 104 -10.09 23.93 6.75
C ALA A 104 -11.59 24.12 7.00
N VAL A 105 -12.17 23.20 7.75
CA VAL A 105 -13.59 23.19 8.11
C VAL A 105 -13.76 23.12 9.62
N ASP A 106 -14.78 23.81 10.12
CA ASP A 106 -15.19 23.70 11.52
C ASP A 106 -15.84 22.31 11.74
N PRO A 107 -15.27 21.46 12.62
CA PRO A 107 -15.80 20.13 12.90
C PRO A 107 -17.17 20.16 13.58
N ASP A 108 -17.52 21.25 14.27
CA ASP A 108 -18.75 21.35 15.07
C ASP A 108 -19.93 21.97 14.29
N SER A 109 -19.68 22.43 13.06
CA SER A 109 -20.68 23.13 12.27
C SER A 109 -21.61 22.16 11.53
N ASN A 110 -22.90 22.21 11.88
CA ASN A 110 -24.00 21.45 11.27
C ASN A 110 -24.53 22.07 9.95
N VAL A 111 -23.82 23.06 9.39
CA VAL A 111 -24.25 23.72 8.16
C VAL A 111 -24.10 22.74 6.99
N ARG A 112 -25.15 22.58 6.18
CA ARG A 112 -25.11 21.75 4.96
C ARG A 112 -24.18 22.41 3.95
N ARG A 113 -23.03 21.79 3.66
CA ARG A 113 -21.99 22.38 2.81
C ARG A 113 -22.09 21.87 1.39
N THR A 114 -21.76 22.75 0.43
CA THR A 114 -21.48 22.36 -0.94
C THR A 114 -20.18 21.56 -0.94
N VAL A 115 -20.26 20.27 -1.30
CA VAL A 115 -19.11 19.37 -1.40
C VAL A 115 -18.24 19.86 -2.54
N LEU A 116 -17.03 20.35 -2.23
CA LEU A 116 -16.03 20.58 -3.26
C LEU A 116 -15.52 19.22 -3.72
N HIS A 117 -15.50 19.01 -5.04
CA HIS A 117 -14.96 17.78 -5.62
C HIS A 117 -13.43 17.87 -5.82
N VAL A 118 -12.85 19.04 -5.53
CA VAL A 118 -11.43 19.35 -5.68
C VAL A 118 -10.84 19.76 -4.34
N GLY A 119 -9.76 19.08 -3.93
CA GLY A 119 -9.03 19.34 -2.69
C GLY A 119 -9.43 18.43 -1.52
N VAL A 120 -8.80 18.63 -0.37
CA VAL A 120 -9.03 17.84 0.85
C VAL A 120 -9.64 18.72 1.92
N GLU A 121 -10.83 18.35 2.40
CA GLU A 121 -11.46 19.00 3.56
C GLU A 121 -10.85 18.45 4.85
N VAL A 122 -10.43 19.34 5.75
CA VAL A 122 -9.79 18.96 7.02
C VAL A 122 -10.30 19.78 8.19
N PRO A 123 -10.43 19.18 9.39
CA PRO A 123 -10.77 19.92 10.59
C PRO A 123 -9.77 21.07 10.84
N TRP A 124 -10.27 22.22 11.27
CA TRP A 124 -9.43 23.41 11.53
C TRP A 124 -8.67 23.37 12.87
N ASP A 125 -8.94 22.38 13.71
CA ASP A 125 -8.43 22.21 15.07
C ASP A 125 -7.25 21.21 15.15
N LEU A 126 -6.64 20.90 14.01
CA LEU A 126 -5.47 20.04 13.94
C LEU A 126 -4.21 20.75 14.47
N ASP A 127 -3.43 20.03 15.28
CA ASP A 127 -2.11 20.47 15.72
C ASP A 127 -1.07 20.37 14.58
N VAL A 128 0.11 20.95 14.81
CA VAL A 128 1.20 20.94 13.82
C VAL A 128 1.56 19.53 13.36
N ARG A 129 1.55 18.55 14.27
CA ARG A 129 1.91 17.16 13.97
C ARG A 129 0.89 16.50 13.06
N ALA A 130 -0.40 16.67 13.36
CA ALA A 130 -1.50 16.15 12.57
C ALA A 130 -1.57 16.82 11.20
N THR A 131 -1.42 18.15 11.12
CA THR A 131 -1.32 18.88 9.85
C THR A 131 -0.11 18.42 9.02
N THR A 132 1.05 18.18 9.64
CA THR A 132 2.23 17.67 8.93
C THR A 132 1.98 16.25 8.40
N THR A 133 1.39 15.39 9.23
CA THR A 133 1.06 14.01 8.84
C THR A 133 0.09 13.99 7.67
N LEU A 134 -0.94 14.85 7.72
CA LEU A 134 -1.87 15.05 6.63
C LEU A 134 -1.12 15.39 5.33
N LEU A 135 -0.25 16.41 5.34
CA LEU A 135 0.54 16.78 4.15
C LEU A 135 1.32 15.58 3.59
N LEU A 136 2.03 14.83 4.43
CA LEU A 136 2.82 13.67 4.00
C LEU A 136 1.95 12.54 3.41
N THR A 137 0.73 12.37 3.90
CA THR A 137 -0.21 11.37 3.36
C THR A 137 -0.93 11.83 2.10
N THR A 138 -1.12 13.14 1.91
CA THR A 138 -1.80 13.70 0.75
C THR A 138 -0.86 13.87 -0.45
N VAL A 139 0.40 14.28 -0.24
CA VAL A 139 1.37 14.55 -1.31
C VAL A 139 1.56 13.32 -2.20
N THR A 140 0.98 13.38 -3.40
CA THR A 140 1.03 12.34 -4.41
C THR A 140 2.43 12.25 -5.02
N PRO A 141 2.90 11.03 -5.33
CA PRO A 141 4.13 10.87 -6.09
C PRO A 141 3.98 11.57 -7.46
N PRO A 142 4.98 12.36 -7.91
CA PRO A 142 4.89 13.09 -9.18
C PRO A 142 4.82 12.18 -10.42
N SER A 143 5.20 10.91 -10.29
CA SER A 143 5.13 9.89 -11.34
C SER A 143 4.60 8.60 -10.74
N PHE A 144 3.27 8.44 -10.77
CA PHE A 144 2.62 7.27 -10.22
C PHE A 144 2.90 6.03 -11.09
N ASP A 145 3.43 4.98 -10.47
CA ASP A 145 3.66 3.68 -11.09
C ASP A 145 2.72 2.65 -10.46
N PRO A 146 1.68 2.18 -11.17
CA PRO A 146 0.71 1.25 -10.64
C PRO A 146 1.33 -0.11 -10.30
N THR A 147 2.26 -0.60 -11.13
CA THR A 147 2.94 -1.88 -10.89
C THR A 147 3.78 -1.85 -9.62
N LEU A 148 4.45 -0.72 -9.36
CA LEU A 148 5.16 -0.52 -8.10
C LEU A 148 4.20 -0.44 -6.91
N ALA A 149 3.08 0.27 -7.04
CA ALA A 149 2.08 0.39 -5.97
C ALA A 149 1.44 -0.97 -5.63
N ASP A 150 1.13 -1.77 -6.64
CA ASP A 150 0.59 -3.13 -6.49
C ASP A 150 1.59 -4.05 -5.80
N TRP A 151 2.86 -4.03 -6.24
CA TRP A 151 3.92 -4.79 -5.57
C TRP A 151 4.15 -4.29 -4.13
N LEU A 152 4.04 -3.01 -3.83
CA LEU A 152 4.12 -2.51 -2.45
C LEU A 152 2.90 -2.91 -1.61
N ALA A 153 1.75 -3.16 -2.24
CA ALA A 153 0.42 -3.20 -1.63
C ALA A 153 0.09 -1.92 -0.84
N ALA A 154 0.70 -0.79 -1.23
CA ALA A 154 0.57 0.50 -0.57
C ALA A 154 1.17 1.61 -1.44
N ALA A 155 0.81 2.87 -1.15
CA ALA A 155 1.49 4.02 -1.73
C ALA A 155 2.85 4.26 -1.06
N LEU A 156 3.89 4.53 -1.85
CA LEU A 156 5.17 4.99 -1.33
C LEU A 156 5.04 6.45 -0.86
N ARG A 157 4.90 6.65 0.45
CA ARG A 157 4.77 7.97 1.06
C ARG A 157 6.00 8.34 1.90
N PRO A 158 6.32 9.63 2.06
CA PRO A 158 7.36 10.08 2.99
C PRO A 158 6.91 9.92 4.45
N THR A 159 7.86 9.78 5.37
CA THR A 159 7.60 9.53 6.80
C THR A 159 8.50 10.34 7.72
N LEU A 160 7.95 10.82 8.82
CA LEU A 160 8.74 11.42 9.91
C LEU A 160 9.26 10.40 10.91
N ARG A 161 8.83 9.13 10.79
CA ARG A 161 9.06 8.08 11.78
C ARG A 161 9.76 6.86 11.18
N PRO A 162 10.90 7.02 10.47
CA PRO A 162 11.55 5.91 9.79
C PRO A 162 12.00 4.81 10.76
N GLN A 163 12.37 5.15 11.99
CA GLN A 163 12.75 4.16 13.00
C GLN A 163 11.58 3.30 13.48
N ASP A 164 10.39 3.88 13.65
CA ASP A 164 9.21 3.13 14.09
C ASP A 164 8.76 2.15 13.00
N GLU A 165 8.86 2.56 11.73
CA GLU A 165 8.55 1.66 10.60
C GLU A 165 9.55 0.50 10.51
N ARG A 166 10.85 0.75 10.70
CA ARG A 166 11.85 -0.32 10.81
C ARG A 166 11.58 -1.26 11.98
N ALA A 167 11.20 -0.73 13.14
CA ALA A 167 10.86 -1.52 14.31
C ALA A 167 9.65 -2.45 14.06
N VAL A 168 8.64 -1.98 13.32
CA VAL A 168 7.49 -2.82 12.91
C VAL A 168 7.94 -4.00 12.03
N VAL A 169 8.82 -3.76 11.07
CA VAL A 169 9.34 -4.83 10.19
C VAL A 169 10.29 -5.76 10.95
N PHE A 170 11.06 -5.24 11.91
CA PHE A 170 11.85 -6.07 12.82
C PHE A 170 10.96 -7.06 13.59
N VAL A 171 9.84 -6.59 14.14
CA VAL A 171 8.88 -7.46 14.83
C VAL A 171 8.38 -8.55 13.89
N GLN A 172 7.99 -8.20 12.65
CA GLN A 172 7.58 -9.20 11.66
C GLN A 172 8.67 -10.27 11.42
N LEU A 173 9.93 -9.87 11.24
CA LEU A 173 11.04 -10.81 11.03
C LEU A 173 11.22 -11.81 12.17
N VAL A 174 10.91 -11.44 13.42
CA VAL A 174 11.10 -12.31 14.59
C VAL A 174 9.83 -13.05 15.02
N THR A 175 8.65 -12.59 14.62
CA THR A 175 7.37 -13.20 15.05
C THR A 175 6.63 -13.99 13.98
N VAL A 176 6.89 -13.73 12.68
CA VAL A 176 6.20 -14.47 11.61
C VAL A 176 6.65 -15.93 11.64
N PRO A 177 5.72 -16.89 11.74
CA PRO A 177 6.04 -18.32 11.79
C PRO A 177 6.32 -18.86 10.37
N SER A 178 7.40 -18.40 9.74
CA SER A 178 7.85 -18.84 8.41
C SER A 178 9.35 -19.14 8.42
N GLU A 179 9.75 -20.33 7.97
CA GLU A 179 11.14 -20.75 7.76
C GLU A 179 11.85 -19.86 6.75
N ALA A 180 11.14 -19.37 5.72
CA ALA A 180 11.71 -18.42 4.77
C ALA A 180 12.08 -17.09 5.45
N VAL A 181 11.18 -16.57 6.29
CA VAL A 181 11.43 -15.35 7.08
C VAL A 181 12.55 -15.57 8.09
N ARG A 182 12.59 -16.73 8.74
CA ARG A 182 13.67 -17.09 9.66
C ARG A 182 15.02 -17.19 8.95
N GLY A 183 15.07 -17.80 7.77
CA GLY A 183 16.27 -17.83 6.92
C GLY A 183 16.77 -16.42 6.60
N CYS A 184 15.87 -15.52 6.20
CA CYS A 184 16.21 -14.12 5.99
C CYS A 184 16.76 -13.45 7.25
N PHE A 185 16.09 -13.61 8.40
CA PHE A 185 16.56 -13.09 9.68
C PHE A 185 17.98 -13.58 10.02
N LEU A 186 18.25 -14.88 9.80
CA LEU A 186 19.55 -15.51 10.05
C LEU A 186 20.65 -15.13 9.04
N GLY A 187 20.31 -14.48 7.92
CA GLY A 187 21.27 -13.93 6.97
C GLY A 187 21.33 -14.60 5.61
N ASP A 188 20.38 -15.48 5.28
CA ASP A 188 20.22 -16.00 3.93
C ASP A 188 19.56 -14.92 3.05
N ILE A 189 20.38 -14.27 2.20
CA ILE A 189 19.94 -13.16 1.34
C ILE A 189 18.95 -13.64 0.27
N ALA A 190 19.14 -14.84 -0.28
CA ALA A 190 18.20 -15.40 -1.25
C ALA A 190 16.82 -15.60 -0.62
N ARG A 191 16.77 -16.02 0.65
CA ARG A 191 15.51 -16.09 1.40
C ARG A 191 14.91 -14.73 1.68
N CYS A 192 15.72 -13.69 1.91
CA CYS A 192 15.22 -12.33 2.01
C CYS A 192 14.56 -11.86 0.71
N GLU A 193 15.15 -12.17 -0.44
CA GLU A 193 14.57 -11.84 -1.74
C GLU A 193 13.23 -12.54 -2.00
N ASP A 194 13.13 -13.82 -1.62
CA ASP A 194 11.88 -14.58 -1.72
C ASP A 194 10.77 -13.92 -0.91
N VAL A 195 11.01 -13.62 0.38
CA VAL A 195 9.97 -13.07 1.27
C VAL A 195 9.64 -11.61 0.95
N LEU A 196 10.55 -10.89 0.27
CA LEU A 196 10.33 -9.53 -0.23
C LEU A 196 9.74 -9.50 -1.66
N GLN A 197 9.57 -10.65 -2.32
CA GLN A 197 9.04 -10.74 -3.70
C GLN A 197 9.85 -9.96 -4.74
N ILE A 198 11.18 -9.99 -4.66
CA ILE A 198 12.02 -9.18 -5.55
C ILE A 198 12.37 -9.92 -6.85
N GLY A 199 12.46 -11.26 -6.78
CA GLY A 199 12.89 -12.13 -7.86
C GLY A 199 11.77 -12.91 -8.53
N ASP A 200 12.09 -14.13 -8.94
CA ASP A 200 11.14 -15.05 -9.58
C ASP A 200 9.94 -15.34 -8.67
N THR A 201 8.74 -15.34 -9.24
CA THR A 201 7.47 -15.64 -8.56
C THR A 201 6.93 -17.03 -8.87
N THR A 202 7.63 -17.83 -9.68
CA THR A 202 7.26 -19.23 -9.92
C THR A 202 7.45 -20.05 -8.65
N GLY A 203 6.54 -20.95 -8.26
CA GLY A 203 6.77 -21.86 -7.12
C GLY A 203 6.85 -21.21 -5.72
N LEU A 204 6.33 -19.99 -5.54
CA LEU A 204 6.37 -19.26 -4.25
C LEU A 204 5.80 -20.04 -3.08
N LEU A 205 4.79 -20.89 -3.30
CA LEU A 205 4.21 -21.73 -2.25
C LEU A 205 5.30 -22.56 -1.53
N GLY A 206 6.17 -23.23 -2.28
CA GLY A 206 7.24 -24.05 -1.71
C GLY A 206 8.40 -23.23 -1.14
N ARG A 207 8.59 -21.98 -1.62
CA ARG A 207 9.64 -21.10 -1.11
C ARG A 207 9.25 -20.36 0.17
N TRP A 208 7.99 -19.93 0.30
CA TRP A 208 7.47 -19.21 1.48
C TRP A 208 6.98 -20.12 2.60
N TYR A 209 6.34 -21.23 2.23
CA TYR A 209 5.70 -22.16 3.14
C TYR A 209 6.28 -23.56 2.90
N ALA A 210 7.55 -23.72 3.27
CA ALA A 210 8.34 -24.90 2.97
C ALA A 210 7.87 -26.13 3.76
N THR A 211 7.39 -25.93 4.99
CA THR A 211 7.02 -27.03 5.88
C THR A 211 5.53 -27.39 5.77
N PRO A 212 5.16 -28.67 6.00
CA PRO A 212 3.76 -29.08 6.08
C PRO A 212 2.95 -28.28 7.11
N GLY A 213 3.53 -28.04 8.29
CA GLY A 213 2.87 -27.31 9.37
C GLY A 213 2.53 -25.86 9.00
N GLU A 214 3.38 -25.19 8.23
CA GLU A 214 3.10 -23.84 7.72
C GLU A 214 1.93 -23.83 6.74
N ARG A 215 1.85 -24.79 5.83
CA ARG A 215 0.76 -24.90 4.85
C ARG A 215 -0.58 -25.19 5.54
N GLU A 216 -0.57 -26.08 6.53
CA GLU A 216 -1.74 -26.34 7.37
C GLU A 216 -2.17 -25.11 8.17
N ALA A 217 -1.23 -24.44 8.83
CA ALA A 217 -1.49 -23.20 9.58
C ALA A 217 -2.10 -22.12 8.68
N LEU A 218 -1.58 -21.98 7.45
CA LEU A 218 -2.09 -21.02 6.49
C LEU A 218 -3.55 -21.30 6.11
N ILE A 219 -3.88 -22.56 5.83
CA ILE A 219 -5.27 -22.95 5.52
C ILE A 219 -6.19 -22.69 6.71
N THR A 220 -5.77 -23.09 7.91
CA THR A 220 -6.60 -23.01 9.11
C THR A 220 -6.79 -21.57 9.62
N GLN A 221 -5.80 -20.70 9.46
CA GLN A 221 -5.86 -19.32 9.97
C GLN A 221 -6.36 -18.32 8.92
N ALA A 222 -5.96 -18.44 7.65
CA ALA A 222 -6.26 -17.44 6.63
C ALA A 222 -7.35 -17.85 5.64
N PHE A 223 -7.53 -19.15 5.40
CA PHE A 223 -8.43 -19.66 4.35
C PHE A 223 -9.54 -20.58 4.86
N THR A 224 -9.82 -20.58 6.17
CA THR A 224 -10.85 -21.47 6.73
C THR A 224 -12.20 -21.25 6.06
N ASP A 225 -12.67 -20.00 5.97
CA ASP A 225 -13.98 -19.71 5.38
C ASP A 225 -14.03 -19.97 3.87
N TYR A 226 -12.89 -19.84 3.20
CA TYR A 226 -12.76 -20.05 1.75
C TYR A 226 -12.90 -21.53 1.39
N PHE A 227 -12.25 -22.43 2.14
CA PHE A 227 -12.25 -23.87 1.85
C PHE A 227 -13.28 -24.69 2.63
N ALA A 228 -13.92 -24.12 3.66
CA ALA A 228 -14.90 -24.85 4.48
C ALA A 228 -16.24 -25.13 3.76
N ARG A 229 -16.41 -24.70 2.50
CA ARG A 229 -17.69 -24.79 1.78
C ARG A 229 -17.55 -25.55 0.47
N GLY A 230 -18.61 -26.25 0.09
CA GLY A 230 -18.71 -26.91 -1.22
C GLY A 230 -17.70 -28.07 -1.40
N ALA A 231 -17.16 -28.19 -2.61
CA ALA A 231 -16.34 -29.34 -3.02
C ALA A 231 -14.96 -29.43 -2.34
N THR A 232 -14.46 -28.34 -1.75
CA THR A 232 -13.13 -28.28 -1.11
C THR A 232 -13.13 -28.71 0.35
N ALA A 233 -14.31 -28.78 1.00
CA ALA A 233 -14.44 -29.12 2.41
C ALA A 233 -13.83 -30.49 2.81
N PRO A 234 -13.97 -31.58 2.03
CA PRO A 234 -13.32 -32.85 2.36
C PRO A 234 -11.79 -32.78 2.32
N SER A 235 -11.22 -32.08 1.34
CA SER A 235 -9.77 -31.86 1.27
C SER A 235 -9.27 -30.98 2.41
N MET A 236 -10.08 -30.01 2.86
CA MET A 236 -9.75 -29.18 4.02
C MET A 236 -9.71 -30.03 5.30
N GLN A 237 -10.65 -30.95 5.47
CA GLN A 237 -10.65 -31.85 6.63
C GLN A 237 -9.42 -32.78 6.62
N ARG A 238 -9.01 -33.29 5.46
CA ARG A 238 -7.76 -34.06 5.34
C ARG A 238 -6.54 -33.22 5.70
N CYS A 239 -6.48 -31.97 5.24
CA CYS A 239 -5.40 -31.06 5.61
C CYS A 239 -5.31 -30.85 7.13
N ARG A 240 -6.44 -30.67 7.82
CA ARG A 240 -6.52 -30.59 9.30
C ARG A 240 -6.16 -31.89 10.03
N GLN A 241 -6.11 -33.01 9.32
CA GLN A 241 -5.62 -34.30 9.80
C GLN A 241 -4.14 -34.50 9.44
N HIS A 242 -3.41 -33.40 9.19
CA HIS A 242 -1.98 -33.37 8.87
C HIS A 242 -1.62 -34.03 7.53
N HIS A 243 -2.57 -34.15 6.59
CA HIS A 243 -2.30 -34.62 5.23
C HIS A 243 -1.81 -33.46 4.33
N ASP A 244 -0.50 -33.35 4.19
CA ASP A 244 0.17 -32.25 3.48
C ASP A 244 -0.14 -32.18 1.97
N ASP A 245 -0.36 -33.33 1.33
CA ASP A 245 -0.79 -33.40 -0.08
C ASP A 245 -2.12 -32.66 -0.28
N ALA A 246 -3.05 -32.83 0.66
CA ALA A 246 -4.33 -32.14 0.64
C ALA A 246 -4.16 -30.63 0.90
N CYS A 247 -3.29 -30.24 1.85
CA CYS A 247 -2.98 -28.84 2.09
C CYS A 247 -2.37 -28.16 0.85
N THR A 248 -1.40 -28.82 0.22
CA THR A 248 -0.71 -28.31 -0.97
C THR A 248 -1.67 -28.18 -2.16
N ALA A 249 -2.51 -29.19 -2.40
CA ALA A 249 -3.51 -29.14 -3.47
C ALA A 249 -4.52 -28.00 -3.30
N LEU A 250 -4.95 -27.74 -2.05
CA LEU A 250 -5.83 -26.60 -1.76
C LEU A 250 -5.13 -25.28 -2.04
N LEU A 251 -3.91 -25.09 -1.56
CA LEU A 251 -3.15 -23.85 -1.79
C LEU A 251 -2.79 -23.64 -3.27
N GLN A 252 -2.58 -24.70 -4.04
CA GLN A 252 -2.37 -24.62 -5.50
C GLN A 252 -3.64 -24.30 -6.27
N SER A 253 -4.82 -24.60 -5.71
CA SER A 253 -6.11 -24.27 -6.33
C SER A 253 -6.49 -22.79 -6.21
N LEU A 254 -5.74 -22.02 -5.42
CA LEU A 254 -5.97 -20.61 -5.19
C LEU A 254 -5.71 -19.78 -6.47
N PRO A 255 -6.51 -18.72 -6.73
CA PRO A 255 -6.23 -17.80 -7.82
C PRO A 255 -4.86 -17.14 -7.67
N PRO A 256 -4.16 -16.81 -8.78
CA PRO A 256 -2.89 -16.08 -8.73
C PRO A 256 -3.00 -14.81 -7.88
N GLY A 257 -1.98 -14.54 -7.05
CA GLY A 257 -1.92 -13.36 -6.19
C GLY A 257 -2.72 -13.42 -4.89
N THR A 258 -3.45 -14.51 -4.62
CA THR A 258 -4.20 -14.65 -3.35
C THR A 258 -3.37 -15.23 -2.22
N LEU A 259 -2.24 -15.89 -2.53
CA LEU A 259 -1.32 -16.40 -1.52
C LEU A 259 -0.72 -15.21 -0.75
N PRO A 260 -0.95 -15.09 0.57
CA PRO A 260 -0.46 -13.95 1.33
C PRO A 260 1.07 -13.99 1.41
N PRO A 261 1.75 -12.85 1.30
CA PRO A 261 3.19 -12.79 1.55
C PRO A 261 3.53 -13.04 3.02
N PRO A 262 4.66 -13.70 3.34
CA PRO A 262 5.16 -13.82 4.70
C PRO A 262 5.49 -12.47 5.35
N LEU A 263 6.01 -11.51 4.57
CA LEU A 263 6.26 -10.14 5.04
C LEU A 263 5.30 -9.14 4.41
N GLY A 264 4.80 -8.20 5.21
CA GLY A 264 3.82 -7.21 4.76
C GLY A 264 4.41 -6.16 3.80
N GLY A 265 3.53 -5.35 3.20
CA GLY A 265 3.91 -4.23 2.33
C GLY A 265 4.92 -3.26 2.96
N SER A 266 4.89 -3.09 4.29
CA SER A 266 5.85 -2.26 5.03
C SER A 266 7.31 -2.70 4.82
N ALA A 267 7.59 -4.00 4.73
CA ALA A 267 8.94 -4.51 4.49
C ALA A 267 9.46 -4.07 3.11
N ARG A 268 8.61 -4.17 2.08
CA ARG A 268 8.90 -3.74 0.71
C ARG A 268 9.05 -2.23 0.58
N ILE A 269 8.22 -1.45 1.29
CA ILE A 269 8.35 0.02 1.37
C ILE A 269 9.71 0.41 1.96
N LEU A 270 10.14 -0.23 3.05
CA LEU A 270 11.45 0.04 3.65
C LEU A 270 12.59 -0.28 2.70
N LEU A 271 12.50 -1.39 1.94
CA LEU A 271 13.49 -1.73 0.93
C LEU A 271 13.58 -0.65 -0.17
N VAL A 272 12.44 -0.17 -0.67
CA VAL A 272 12.43 0.92 -1.65
C VAL A 272 13.09 2.16 -1.07
N ARG A 273 12.77 2.53 0.16
CA ARG A 273 13.39 3.70 0.80
C ARG A 273 14.88 3.54 1.00
N GLU A 274 15.34 2.34 1.32
CA GLU A 274 16.78 2.03 1.38
C GLU A 274 17.44 2.21 0.02
N ALA A 275 16.80 1.73 -1.05
CA ALA A 275 17.27 1.92 -2.42
C ALA A 275 17.36 3.42 -2.79
N LEU A 276 16.32 4.19 -2.45
CA LEU A 276 16.28 5.62 -2.73
C LEU A 276 17.32 6.40 -1.94
N SER A 277 17.48 6.09 -0.65
CA SER A 277 18.50 6.70 0.22
C SER A 277 19.91 6.43 -0.32
N ALA A 278 20.18 5.18 -0.72
CA ALA A 278 21.48 4.80 -1.23
C ALA A 278 21.80 5.38 -2.62
N GLY A 279 20.79 5.52 -3.48
CA GLY A 279 20.94 6.04 -4.83
C GLY A 279 20.97 7.56 -4.96
N GLY A 280 20.70 8.28 -3.87
CA GLY A 280 20.69 9.74 -3.83
C GLY A 280 19.53 10.39 -4.60
N ARG A 281 19.70 11.68 -4.95
CA ARG A 281 18.59 12.54 -5.41
C ARG A 281 17.87 12.05 -6.67
N ASP A 282 18.55 11.40 -7.61
CA ASP A 282 17.91 10.92 -8.86
C ASP A 282 17.38 9.48 -8.76
N ALA A 283 17.49 8.83 -7.60
CA ALA A 283 17.11 7.42 -7.43
C ALA A 283 15.63 7.17 -7.73
N TYR A 284 14.75 8.07 -7.30
CA TYR A 284 13.31 7.94 -7.55
C TYR A 284 12.99 8.00 -9.05
N ARG A 285 13.64 8.92 -9.78
CA ARG A 285 13.51 9.00 -11.23
C ARG A 285 13.93 7.70 -11.90
N ARG A 286 15.06 7.11 -11.49
CA ARG A 286 15.54 5.82 -12.03
C ARG A 286 14.59 4.66 -11.71
N LEU A 287 14.02 4.64 -10.51
CA LEU A 287 13.08 3.60 -10.06
C LEU A 287 11.85 3.51 -10.98
N VAL A 288 11.27 4.66 -11.32
CA VAL A 288 10.02 4.76 -12.11
C VAL A 288 10.25 4.88 -13.62
N ALA A 289 11.49 5.04 -14.08
CA ALA A 289 11.82 5.22 -15.49
C ALA A 289 11.47 4.01 -16.37
N ARG A 290 11.47 2.80 -15.80
CA ARG A 290 11.21 1.54 -16.53
C ARG A 290 10.12 0.71 -15.80
N PRO A 291 8.83 1.08 -15.91
CA PRO A 291 7.76 0.41 -15.18
C PRO A 291 7.62 -1.08 -15.47
N SER A 292 7.95 -1.50 -16.70
CA SER A 292 7.86 -2.90 -17.17
C SER A 292 9.07 -3.77 -16.80
N ALA A 293 10.15 -3.19 -16.28
CA ALA A 293 11.31 -3.97 -15.85
C ALA A 293 11.02 -4.71 -14.54
N PRO A 294 11.67 -5.86 -14.29
CA PRO A 294 11.57 -6.57 -13.00
C PRO A 294 11.89 -5.64 -11.82
N ILE A 295 11.18 -5.84 -10.70
CA ILE A 295 11.37 -4.99 -9.50
C ILE A 295 12.83 -5.04 -9.01
N SER A 296 13.49 -6.20 -9.06
CA SER A 296 14.92 -6.36 -8.76
C SER A 296 15.81 -5.38 -9.53
N GLU A 297 15.67 -5.34 -10.86
CA GLU A 297 16.45 -4.45 -11.73
C GLU A 297 16.15 -2.98 -11.48
N ARG A 298 14.89 -2.65 -11.20
CA ARG A 298 14.47 -1.29 -10.88
C ARG A 298 15.08 -0.81 -9.56
N LEU A 299 15.07 -1.65 -8.53
CA LEU A 299 15.67 -1.33 -7.23
C LEU A 299 17.19 -1.23 -7.31
N ALA A 300 17.86 -2.17 -7.98
CA ALA A 300 19.29 -2.13 -8.21
C ALA A 300 19.70 -0.86 -8.98
N SER A 301 18.94 -0.52 -10.03
CA SER A 301 19.14 0.72 -10.81
C SER A 301 18.88 1.99 -9.99
N ALA A 302 17.88 1.99 -9.11
CA ALA A 302 17.60 3.11 -8.23
C ALA A 302 18.72 3.31 -7.22
N ALA A 303 19.15 2.23 -6.56
CA ALA A 303 20.18 2.22 -5.54
C ALA A 303 21.60 2.45 -6.07
N GLY A 304 21.87 2.09 -7.33
CA GLY A 304 23.21 2.15 -7.91
C GLY A 304 24.14 1.04 -7.41
N MET A 305 23.59 -0.13 -7.07
CA MET A 305 24.31 -1.31 -6.57
C MET A 305 23.55 -2.59 -6.93
N ASP A 306 24.19 -3.74 -6.71
CA ASP A 306 23.52 -5.04 -6.84
C ASP A 306 22.41 -5.25 -5.79
N ILE A 307 21.47 -6.15 -6.13
CA ILE A 307 20.28 -6.37 -5.32
C ILE A 307 20.61 -7.05 -3.98
N ASP A 308 21.54 -8.02 -3.98
CA ASP A 308 21.99 -8.73 -2.79
C ASP A 308 22.55 -7.77 -1.72
N SER A 309 23.36 -6.80 -2.13
CA SER A 309 23.93 -5.75 -1.27
C SER A 309 22.85 -4.84 -0.73
N LEU A 310 21.88 -4.45 -1.56
CA LEU A 310 20.75 -3.64 -1.13
C LEU A 310 19.91 -4.38 -0.08
N VAL A 311 19.58 -5.65 -0.33
CA VAL A 311 18.82 -6.51 0.60
C VAL A 311 19.61 -6.75 1.88
N GLY A 312 20.92 -6.97 1.78
CA GLY A 312 21.82 -7.09 2.93
C GLY A 312 21.83 -5.85 3.80
N ARG A 313 21.91 -4.64 3.20
CA ARG A 313 21.82 -3.38 3.93
C ARG A 313 20.45 -3.16 4.56
N TRP A 314 19.38 -3.35 3.81
CA TRP A 314 18.01 -3.27 4.33
C TRP A 314 17.84 -4.17 5.56
N ARG A 315 18.30 -5.42 5.50
CA ARG A 315 18.22 -6.37 6.61
C ARG A 315 18.99 -5.83 7.82
N ASN A 316 20.23 -5.39 7.63
CA ASN A 316 21.06 -4.88 8.72
C ASN A 316 20.43 -3.66 9.39
N ASP A 317 19.83 -2.76 8.61
CA ASP A 317 19.11 -1.59 9.11
C ASP A 317 17.86 -1.96 9.91
N VAL A 318 17.09 -2.94 9.44
CA VAL A 318 15.92 -3.46 10.18
C VAL A 318 16.37 -4.11 11.49
N LEU A 319 17.45 -4.90 11.48
CA LEU A 319 17.99 -5.54 12.69
C LEU A 319 18.55 -4.51 13.69
N ALA A 320 19.16 -3.43 13.20
CA ALA A 320 19.64 -2.33 14.04
C ALA A 320 18.49 -1.56 14.71
N ALA A 321 17.29 -1.56 14.12
CA ALA A 321 16.09 -0.92 14.66
C ALA A 321 15.35 -1.75 15.74
N ARG A 322 16.03 -2.74 16.32
CA ARG A 322 15.50 -3.54 17.43
C ARG A 322 14.89 -2.63 18.51
N PRO A 323 13.61 -2.82 18.89
CA PRO A 323 13.01 -2.07 19.98
C PRO A 323 13.84 -2.19 21.25
N LYS A 324 14.13 -1.05 21.89
CA LYS A 324 14.78 -1.08 23.21
C LYS A 324 13.85 -1.83 24.17
N PRO A 325 14.35 -2.84 24.90
CA PRO A 325 13.53 -3.55 25.86
C PRO A 325 12.98 -2.54 26.87
N LEU A 326 11.66 -2.53 27.05
CA LEU A 326 11.04 -1.76 28.11
C LEU A 326 11.44 -2.41 29.44
N THR A 327 12.44 -1.84 30.10
CA THR A 327 12.79 -2.23 31.47
C THR A 327 11.67 -1.75 32.38
N LEU A 328 10.68 -2.61 32.60
CA LEU A 328 9.66 -2.35 33.60
C LEU A 328 10.33 -2.34 34.98
N PRO A 329 10.11 -1.30 35.79
CA PRO A 329 10.55 -1.33 37.17
C PRO A 329 9.93 -2.54 37.87
N TRP A 330 10.68 -3.21 38.74
CA TRP A 330 10.20 -4.38 39.48
C TRP A 330 8.87 -4.12 40.24
N TRP A 331 8.65 -2.87 40.67
CA TRP A 331 7.42 -2.44 41.35
C TRP A 331 6.19 -2.43 40.43
N ALA A 332 6.36 -2.33 39.11
CA ALA A 332 5.24 -2.35 38.16
C ALA A 332 4.48 -3.69 38.18
N SER A 333 5.18 -4.80 38.43
CA SER A 333 4.57 -6.11 38.63
C SER A 333 3.68 -6.13 39.88
N PHE A 334 4.11 -5.51 40.98
CA PHE A 334 3.33 -5.40 42.21
C PHE A 334 2.10 -4.52 42.04
N VAL A 335 2.22 -3.41 41.29
CA VAL A 335 1.09 -2.54 40.96
C VAL A 335 0.06 -3.27 40.10
N ALA A 336 0.50 -4.04 39.09
CA ALA A 336 -0.38 -4.84 38.26
C ALA A 336 -1.16 -5.87 39.10
N ILE A 337 -0.47 -6.64 39.95
CA ILE A 337 -1.09 -7.62 40.86
C ILE A 337 -2.07 -6.93 41.81
N GLY A 338 -1.69 -5.78 42.38
CA GLY A 338 -2.55 -5.00 43.28
C GLY A 338 -3.86 -4.56 42.60
N TRP A 339 -3.78 -4.08 41.36
CA TRP A 339 -4.97 -3.72 40.58
C TRP A 339 -5.80 -4.95 40.21
N THR A 340 -5.19 -6.06 39.79
CA THR A 340 -5.93 -7.30 39.48
C THR A 340 -6.67 -7.82 40.72
N ALA A 341 -6.02 -7.79 41.89
CA ALA A 341 -6.64 -8.18 43.16
C ALA A 341 -7.79 -7.22 43.54
N PHE A 342 -7.60 -5.91 43.39
CA PHE A 342 -8.63 -4.91 43.65
C PHE A 342 -9.86 -5.10 42.75
N PHE A 343 -9.68 -5.22 41.43
CA PHE A 343 -10.78 -5.44 40.50
C PHE A 343 -11.44 -6.83 40.69
N GLY A 344 -10.65 -7.86 41.01
CA GLY A 344 -11.17 -9.17 41.38
C GLY A 344 -12.06 -9.13 42.62
N LEU A 345 -11.63 -8.42 43.67
CA LEU A 345 -12.41 -8.19 44.89
C LEU A 345 -13.68 -7.38 44.62
N CYS A 346 -13.61 -6.33 43.80
CA CYS A 346 -14.77 -5.54 43.40
C CYS A 346 -15.79 -6.37 42.61
N ALA A 347 -15.34 -7.23 41.69
CA ALA A 347 -16.20 -8.15 40.93
C ALA A 347 -16.86 -9.21 41.82
N LEU A 348 -16.11 -9.75 42.81
CA LEU A 348 -16.66 -10.67 43.81
C LEU A 348 -17.67 -10.01 44.74
N ARG A 349 -17.53 -8.70 45.00
CA ARG A 349 -18.45 -7.94 45.86
C ARG A 349 -19.69 -7.44 45.12
N SER A 350 -19.62 -7.23 43.80
CA SER A 350 -20.75 -6.80 42.96
C SER A 350 -21.71 -7.94 42.58
N SER A 351 -21.37 -9.20 42.85
CA SER A 351 -22.23 -10.37 42.61
C SER A 351 -23.41 -10.49 43.59
N ARG A 352 -23.49 -9.62 44.60
CA ARG A 352 -24.61 -9.58 45.58
C ARG A 352 -25.93 -8.98 45.06
N TRP A 353 -26.00 -8.56 43.79
CA TRP A 353 -27.23 -8.02 43.16
C TRP A 353 -27.79 -8.90 42.04
N ARG A 354 -27.61 -10.23 42.12
CA ARG A 354 -28.38 -11.19 41.33
C ARG A 354 -28.75 -12.40 42.19
N LEU A 355 -29.90 -12.30 42.85
CA LEU A 355 -30.85 -13.37 43.07
C LEU A 355 -32.24 -12.75 43.19
#